data_AF-A0A158DG21-F1
#
_entry.id   AF-A0A158DG21-F1
#
_cell.length_a   1.000
_cell.length_b   1.000
_cell.length_c   1.000
_cell.angle_alpha   90.00
_cell.angle_beta   90.00
_cell.angle_gamma   90.00
#
_symmetry.space_group_name_H-M   'P 1'
#
loop_
_entity.id
_entity.type
_entity.pdbx_description
1 polymer ?
#
loop_
_entity_poly.entity_id
_entity_poly.type
_entity_poly.pdbx_seq_one_letter_code
_entity_poly.pdbx_strand_id
1 'polypeptide(L)'
;MKKPIRFPRGPALAAAFLAATVALSASAADIKSGLKIAFLPKQINNPYEVIADDGGMAAIKELKGDGKVVGPSDAGASSQVSYINTLITQRQNAIVIAANDANAVVPYLKKAMSQGIKVVTFDSDTAPDGRQIFVNQADSEAIGRGQIQLLSKLIGGEGEFAILSATPNATNQNTWIKWMQEELKKPEYSKIKLVKIAYGNDDDQKSFVETQGLLQAYPNLKGIVAPTSVGIAAAARYISSSPAKGKVVVTGLGTPNQMRAFVKNGTVKAFQLWDPGQLGYLAAFAAANLASGTITGKEGDSFEAGKLGKRTVGKSGEVILGPPTTFDAANIDNFNF
;
A
#
# COMPACT_ATOMS: atom_id res chain seq x y z
N MET A 1 -34.27 -71.56 60.47
CA MET A 1 -34.53 -70.67 59.31
C MET A 1 -33.88 -69.32 59.57
N LYS A 2 -32.81 -69.00 58.83
CA LYS A 2 -31.99 -67.79 58.98
C LYS A 2 -32.75 -66.57 58.44
N LYS A 3 -33.03 -65.57 59.28
CA LYS A 3 -33.52 -64.24 58.83
C LYS A 3 -32.32 -63.35 58.50
N PRO A 4 -32.31 -62.62 57.37
CA PRO A 4 -31.18 -61.77 57.00
C PRO A 4 -31.23 -60.43 57.74
N ILE A 5 -30.04 -59.99 58.17
CA ILE A 5 -29.79 -58.71 58.83
C ILE A 5 -29.77 -57.60 57.76
N ARG A 6 -30.61 -56.57 57.94
CA ARG A 6 -30.62 -55.35 57.11
C ARG A 6 -29.54 -54.39 57.63
N PHE A 7 -28.59 -54.02 56.77
CA PHE A 7 -27.69 -52.88 57.00
C PHE A 7 -28.34 -51.57 56.49
N PRO A 8 -28.20 -50.44 57.19
CA PRO A 8 -28.64 -49.15 56.69
C PRO A 8 -27.65 -48.62 55.64
N ARG A 9 -28.19 -48.08 54.53
CA ARG A 9 -27.43 -47.34 53.51
C ARG A 9 -27.09 -45.95 54.06
N GLY A 10 -25.81 -45.66 54.28
CA GLY A 10 -25.31 -44.31 54.53
C GLY A 10 -25.28 -43.48 53.23
N PRO A 11 -25.34 -42.14 53.30
CA PRO A 11 -25.35 -41.27 52.13
C PRO A 11 -23.96 -41.21 51.49
N ALA A 12 -23.91 -41.31 50.16
CA ALA A 12 -22.69 -41.12 49.38
C ALA A 12 -22.28 -39.65 49.39
N LEU A 13 -21.09 -39.35 49.91
CA LEU A 13 -20.44 -38.05 49.79
C LEU A 13 -19.94 -37.89 48.34
N ALA A 14 -20.61 -37.04 47.56
CA ALA A 14 -20.10 -36.59 46.27
C ALA A 14 -19.14 -35.41 46.49
N ALA A 15 -17.83 -35.67 46.37
CA ALA A 15 -16.82 -34.61 46.39
C ALA A 15 -16.84 -33.88 45.03
N ALA A 16 -17.40 -32.67 45.00
CA ALA A 16 -17.31 -31.78 43.85
C ALA A 16 -15.91 -31.15 43.80
N PHE A 17 -15.07 -31.61 42.87
CA PHE A 17 -13.84 -30.91 42.49
C PHE A 17 -14.21 -29.63 41.73
N LEU A 18 -14.12 -28.48 42.40
CA LEU A 18 -14.23 -27.18 41.77
C LEU A 18 -12.91 -26.90 41.02
N ALA A 19 -12.88 -27.21 39.72
CA ALA A 19 -11.79 -26.80 38.85
C ALA A 19 -11.86 -25.28 38.66
N ALA A 20 -11.05 -24.54 39.42
CA ALA A 20 -10.84 -23.12 39.20
C ALA A 20 -10.08 -22.93 37.88
N THR A 21 -10.81 -22.67 36.80
CA THR A 21 -10.25 -22.15 35.55
C THR A 21 -9.72 -20.75 35.81
N VAL A 22 -8.43 -20.63 36.09
CA VAL A 22 -7.72 -19.35 36.04
C VAL A 22 -7.72 -18.91 34.58
N ALA A 23 -8.67 -18.04 34.23
CA ALA A 23 -8.63 -17.30 32.98
C ALA A 23 -7.42 -16.37 33.06
N LEU A 24 -6.29 -16.78 32.47
CA LEU A 24 -5.18 -15.89 32.18
C LEU A 24 -5.74 -14.82 31.23
N SER A 25 -6.11 -13.69 31.80
CA SER A 25 -6.35 -12.47 31.02
C SER A 25 -5.01 -12.13 30.41
N ALA A 26 -4.84 -12.42 29.12
CA ALA A 26 -3.69 -11.96 28.36
C ALA A 26 -3.72 -10.43 28.42
N SER A 27 -2.91 -9.85 29.31
CA SER A 27 -2.62 -8.43 29.28
C SER A 27 -2.12 -8.15 27.86
N ALA A 28 -2.83 -7.30 27.12
CA ALA A 28 -2.32 -6.79 25.86
C ALA A 28 -0.91 -6.24 26.17
N ALA A 29 0.12 -6.85 25.59
CA ALA A 29 1.47 -6.37 25.79
C ALA A 29 1.53 -4.93 25.25
N ASP A 30 2.14 -4.03 26.00
CA ASP A 30 2.30 -2.65 25.57
C ASP A 30 3.35 -2.54 24.44
N ILE A 31 3.18 -1.54 23.56
CA ILE A 31 4.20 -1.21 22.56
C ILE A 31 5.45 -0.68 23.27
N LYS A 32 6.61 -1.25 22.94
CA LYS A 32 7.90 -0.85 23.51
C LYS A 32 8.27 0.57 23.06
N SER A 33 8.79 1.37 23.98
CA SER A 33 9.39 2.66 23.66
C SER A 33 10.83 2.50 23.13
N GLY A 34 11.36 3.53 22.48
CA GLY A 34 12.74 3.56 21.98
C GLY A 34 13.02 2.63 20.80
N LEU A 35 11.97 2.14 20.11
CA LEU A 35 12.13 1.31 18.92
C LEU A 35 12.79 2.09 17.79
N LYS A 36 13.84 1.51 17.20
CA LYS A 36 14.52 1.99 15.99
C LYS A 36 13.80 1.47 14.76
N ILE A 37 13.09 2.33 14.05
CA ILE A 37 12.29 1.96 12.87
C ILE A 37 12.78 2.78 11.67
N ALA A 38 13.20 2.07 10.62
CA ALA A 38 13.69 2.70 9.40
C ALA A 38 12.69 2.54 8.26
N PHE A 39 12.37 3.65 7.60
CA PHE A 39 11.62 3.69 6.35
C PHE A 39 12.58 3.68 5.17
N LEU A 40 12.26 2.84 4.18
CA LEU A 40 13.01 2.61 2.95
C LEU A 40 12.04 2.73 1.75
N PRO A 41 11.78 3.96 1.28
CA PRO A 41 10.89 4.21 0.15
C PRO A 41 11.49 3.68 -1.17
N LYS A 42 10.72 3.72 -2.25
CA LYS A 42 11.22 3.39 -3.60
C LYS A 42 12.38 4.29 -4.02
N GLN A 43 12.24 5.59 -3.77
CA GLN A 43 13.24 6.63 -3.96
C GLN A 43 12.97 7.81 -3.02
N ILE A 44 14.00 8.39 -2.40
CA ILE A 44 13.86 9.38 -1.32
C ILE A 44 13.34 10.76 -1.75
N ASN A 45 13.35 11.04 -3.05
CA ASN A 45 13.02 12.32 -3.65
C ASN A 45 11.64 12.32 -4.33
N ASN A 46 10.87 11.23 -4.24
CA ASN A 46 9.51 11.18 -4.76
C ASN A 46 8.55 11.90 -3.80
N PRO A 47 7.79 12.93 -4.25
CA PRO A 47 6.89 13.68 -3.37
C PRO A 47 5.83 12.84 -2.66
N TYR A 48 5.31 11.78 -3.28
CA TYR A 48 4.35 10.87 -2.64
C TYR A 48 5.00 10.09 -1.49
N GLU A 49 6.23 9.60 -1.70
CA GLU A 49 6.96 8.86 -0.67
C GLU A 49 7.33 9.77 0.50
N VAL A 50 7.72 11.02 0.24
CA VAL A 50 7.99 12.01 1.30
C VAL A 50 6.77 12.21 2.21
N ILE A 51 5.56 12.33 1.65
CA ILE A 51 4.34 12.46 2.45
C ILE A 51 4.09 11.20 3.29
N ALA A 52 4.31 10.03 2.72
CA ALA A 52 4.12 8.77 3.43
C ALA A 52 5.15 8.59 4.56
N ASP A 53 6.41 8.85 4.26
CA ASP A 53 7.52 8.81 5.20
C ASP A 53 7.30 9.79 6.36
N ASP A 54 6.87 11.03 6.09
CA ASP A 54 6.55 12.02 7.12
C ASP A 54 5.42 11.54 8.04
N GLY A 55 4.39 10.90 7.48
CA GLY A 55 3.33 10.26 8.25
C GLY A 55 3.83 9.13 9.16
N GLY A 56 4.76 8.32 8.64
CA GLY A 56 5.46 7.28 9.40
C GLY A 56 6.33 7.84 10.52
N MET A 57 7.11 8.89 10.25
CA MET A 57 7.96 9.56 11.25
C MET A 57 7.12 10.19 12.36
N ALA A 58 5.96 10.79 12.02
CA ALA A 58 5.04 11.32 13.01
C ALA A 58 4.50 10.22 13.95
N ALA A 59 4.12 9.05 13.41
CA ALA A 59 3.71 7.89 14.20
C ALA A 59 4.84 7.36 15.09
N ILE A 60 6.06 7.23 14.57
CA ILE A 60 7.21 6.75 15.37
C ILE A 60 7.47 7.70 16.54
N LYS A 61 7.39 9.01 16.32
CA LYS A 61 7.53 10.02 17.37
C LYS A 61 6.44 9.90 18.44
N GLU A 62 5.18 9.70 18.03
CA GLU A 62 4.05 9.44 18.94
C GLU A 62 4.30 8.20 19.81
N LEU A 63 4.87 7.16 19.22
CA LEU A 63 5.25 5.90 19.87
C LEU A 63 6.55 5.99 20.68
N LYS A 64 7.15 7.20 20.80
CA LYS A 64 8.43 7.44 21.48
C LYS A 64 9.58 6.58 20.94
N GLY A 65 9.57 6.31 19.64
CA GLY A 65 10.63 5.60 18.92
C GLY A 65 11.68 6.54 18.31
N ASP A 66 12.67 5.93 17.68
CA ASP A 66 13.73 6.57 16.89
C ASP A 66 13.53 6.22 15.42
N GLY A 67 13.09 7.20 14.64
CA GLY A 67 12.70 7.03 13.24
C GLY A 67 13.72 7.62 12.29
N LYS A 68 13.92 6.97 11.14
CA LYS A 68 14.67 7.56 10.04
C LYS A 68 14.16 7.09 8.69
N VAL A 69 14.45 7.90 7.67
CA VAL A 69 14.22 7.59 6.26
C VAL A 69 15.57 7.46 5.59
N VAL A 70 15.81 6.35 4.91
CA VAL A 70 17.01 6.13 4.08
C VAL A 70 16.60 5.38 2.83
N GLY A 71 17.22 5.67 1.69
CA GLY A 71 16.91 4.95 0.46
C GLY A 71 17.66 5.50 -0.74
N PRO A 72 17.51 4.84 -1.90
CA PRO A 72 18.15 5.26 -3.13
C PRO A 72 17.54 6.56 -3.66
N SER A 73 18.28 7.24 -4.55
CA SER A 73 17.78 8.36 -5.35
C SER A 73 17.16 7.94 -6.69
N ASP A 74 17.10 6.63 -6.96
CA ASP A 74 16.51 6.01 -8.14
C ASP A 74 15.62 4.83 -7.73
N ALA A 75 14.77 4.37 -8.65
CA ALA A 75 13.82 3.28 -8.43
C ALA A 75 14.28 1.93 -9.02
N GLY A 76 15.59 1.68 -9.10
CA GLY A 76 16.14 0.44 -9.62
C GLY A 76 15.81 -0.78 -8.73
N ALA A 77 15.64 -1.95 -9.36
CA ALA A 77 15.23 -3.18 -8.70
C ALA A 77 16.15 -3.60 -7.54
N SER A 78 17.46 -3.40 -7.67
CA SER A 78 18.47 -3.74 -6.65
C SER A 78 18.93 -2.53 -5.82
N SER A 79 18.44 -1.32 -6.10
CA SER A 79 18.95 -0.08 -5.50
C SER A 79 18.72 0.01 -3.98
N GLN A 80 17.83 -0.81 -3.44
CA GLN A 80 17.51 -0.88 -2.01
C GLN A 80 18.42 -1.84 -1.23
N VAL A 81 19.20 -2.71 -1.91
CA VAL A 81 19.96 -3.80 -1.27
C VAL A 81 21.04 -3.29 -0.30
N SER A 82 21.80 -2.26 -0.67
CA SER A 82 22.85 -1.70 0.19
C SER A 82 22.27 -1.05 1.45
N TYR A 83 21.11 -0.41 1.33
CA TYR A 83 20.37 0.17 2.45
C TYR A 83 19.88 -0.91 3.40
N ILE A 84 19.28 -2.00 2.90
CA ILE A 84 18.86 -3.13 3.75
C ILE A 84 20.04 -3.67 4.56
N ASN A 85 21.19 -3.91 3.93
CA ASN A 85 22.38 -4.39 4.64
C ASN A 85 22.88 -3.39 5.69
N THR A 86 22.80 -2.09 5.42
CA THR A 86 23.17 -1.04 6.38
C THR A 86 22.22 -1.03 7.59
N LEU A 87 20.91 -1.15 7.35
CA LEU A 87 19.89 -1.22 8.41
C LEU A 87 20.06 -2.48 9.28
N ILE A 88 20.46 -3.60 8.69
CA ILE A 88 20.84 -4.81 9.42
C ILE A 88 22.03 -4.54 10.34
N THR A 89 23.12 -3.98 9.82
CA THR A 89 24.32 -3.63 10.60
C THR A 89 24.01 -2.67 11.75
N GLN A 90 23.09 -1.73 11.53
CA GLN A 90 22.64 -0.76 12.52
C GLN A 90 21.63 -1.34 13.53
N ARG A 91 21.30 -2.63 13.43
CA ARG A 91 20.41 -3.36 14.33
C ARG A 91 19.08 -2.64 14.56
N GLN A 92 18.43 -2.22 13.47
CA GLN A 92 17.08 -1.66 13.56
C GLN A 92 16.12 -2.69 14.15
N ASN A 93 15.09 -2.22 14.85
CA ASN A 93 14.03 -3.10 15.34
C ASN A 93 13.06 -3.48 14.21
N ALA A 94 12.82 -2.56 13.28
CA ALA A 94 12.01 -2.82 12.10
C ALA A 94 12.51 -2.06 10.86
N ILE A 95 12.25 -2.65 9.69
CA ILE A 95 12.39 -2.03 8.37
C ILE A 95 11.00 -1.96 7.76
N VAL A 96 10.58 -0.75 7.38
CA VAL A 96 9.39 -0.46 6.59
C VAL A 96 9.84 -0.15 5.17
N ILE A 97 9.47 -0.96 4.18
CA ILE A 97 10.02 -0.88 2.81
C ILE A 97 8.92 -0.84 1.75
N ALA A 98 9.04 0.09 0.79
CA ALA A 98 8.28 0.06 -0.46
C ALA A 98 9.15 -0.55 -1.55
N ALA A 99 8.87 -1.79 -1.94
CA ALA A 99 9.78 -2.55 -2.79
C ALA A 99 9.78 -2.06 -4.25
N ASN A 100 10.98 -1.82 -4.80
CA ASN A 100 11.17 -1.53 -6.23
C ASN A 100 10.97 -2.77 -7.13
N ASP A 101 11.17 -3.97 -6.57
CA ASP A 101 10.97 -5.25 -7.24
C ASP A 101 10.52 -6.31 -6.22
N ALA A 102 9.60 -7.17 -6.62
CA ALA A 102 9.00 -8.15 -5.73
C ALA A 102 10.00 -9.17 -5.16
N ASN A 103 11.06 -9.51 -5.90
CA ASN A 103 11.96 -10.62 -5.57
C ASN A 103 13.40 -10.18 -5.25
N ALA A 104 13.88 -9.10 -5.86
CA ALA A 104 15.29 -8.69 -5.77
C ALA A 104 15.76 -8.41 -4.33
N VAL A 105 14.87 -7.91 -3.47
CA VAL A 105 15.17 -7.58 -2.06
C VAL A 105 14.93 -8.75 -1.10
N VAL A 106 14.17 -9.77 -1.51
CA VAL A 106 13.70 -10.86 -0.64
C VAL A 106 14.83 -11.58 0.09
N PRO A 107 15.96 -11.99 -0.55
CA PRO A 107 17.05 -12.66 0.17
C PRO A 107 17.63 -11.82 1.30
N TYR A 108 17.70 -10.49 1.12
CA TYR A 108 18.26 -9.56 2.09
C TYR A 108 17.28 -9.27 3.23
N LEU A 109 15.98 -9.18 2.92
CA LEU A 109 14.94 -9.04 3.95
C LEU A 109 14.82 -10.32 4.80
N LYS A 110 14.94 -11.51 4.20
CA LYS A 110 15.03 -12.77 4.95
C LYS A 110 16.23 -12.81 5.89
N LYS A 111 17.38 -12.27 5.46
CA LYS A 111 18.56 -12.08 6.32
C LYS A 111 18.28 -11.08 7.46
N ALA A 112 17.53 -10.01 7.23
CA ALA A 112 17.12 -9.09 8.30
C ALA A 112 16.22 -9.81 9.32
N MET A 113 15.21 -10.54 8.84
CA MET A 113 14.28 -11.30 9.67
C MET A 113 14.97 -12.38 10.51
N SER A 114 15.97 -13.08 9.95
CA SER A 114 16.74 -14.08 10.70
C SER A 114 17.58 -13.50 11.83
N GLN A 115 17.85 -12.18 11.80
CA GLN A 115 18.50 -11.43 12.89
C GLN A 115 17.50 -10.76 13.84
N GLY A 116 16.21 -11.09 13.72
CA GLY A 116 15.15 -10.59 14.59
C GLY A 116 14.57 -9.23 14.19
N ILE A 117 15.06 -8.62 13.10
CA ILE A 117 14.53 -7.37 12.57
C ILE A 117 13.18 -7.63 11.93
N LYS A 118 12.17 -6.85 12.32
CA LYS A 118 10.83 -7.01 11.73
C LYS A 118 10.78 -6.35 10.37
N VAL A 119 10.13 -7.00 9.41
CA VAL A 119 9.99 -6.45 8.06
C VAL A 119 8.52 -6.23 7.75
N VAL A 120 8.18 -4.98 7.49
CA VAL A 120 6.87 -4.53 7.01
C VAL A 120 7.08 -3.96 5.61
N THR A 121 6.33 -4.45 4.64
CA THR A 121 6.22 -3.76 3.34
C THR A 121 5.07 -2.76 3.39
N PHE A 122 5.18 -1.67 2.66
CA PHE A 122 4.10 -0.69 2.48
C PHE A 122 4.14 -0.14 1.06
N ASP A 123 3.02 0.34 0.51
CA ASP A 123 2.86 0.84 -0.86
C ASP A 123 3.08 -0.19 -1.99
N SER A 124 4.24 -0.85 -1.99
CA SER A 124 4.67 -1.85 -2.98
C SER A 124 5.24 -3.06 -2.26
N ASP A 125 4.57 -4.21 -2.40
CA ASP A 125 4.92 -5.43 -1.68
C ASP A 125 6.13 -6.16 -2.31
N THR A 126 6.72 -7.06 -1.54
CA THR A 126 7.62 -8.10 -2.02
C THR A 126 6.85 -9.39 -2.30
N ALA A 127 7.54 -10.45 -2.73
CA ALA A 127 7.02 -11.80 -2.54
C ALA A 127 6.72 -12.02 -1.04
N PRO A 128 5.67 -12.80 -0.69
CA PRO A 128 5.19 -12.89 0.68
C PRO A 128 6.24 -13.35 1.70
N ASP A 129 7.23 -14.16 1.29
CA ASP A 129 8.29 -14.65 2.19
C ASP A 129 9.40 -13.62 2.48
N GLY A 130 9.33 -12.44 1.85
CA GLY A 130 10.24 -11.31 2.11
C GLY A 130 9.82 -10.44 3.30
N ARG A 131 8.64 -10.64 3.88
CA ARG A 131 8.07 -9.73 4.87
C ARG A 131 7.05 -10.42 5.79
N GLN A 132 6.72 -9.79 6.91
CA GLN A 132 5.74 -10.32 7.87
C GLN A 132 4.37 -9.68 7.69
N ILE A 133 4.33 -8.38 7.42
CA ILE A 133 3.08 -7.62 7.16
C ILE A 133 3.27 -6.81 5.89
N PHE A 134 2.22 -6.74 5.06
CA PHE A 134 2.10 -5.77 3.99
C PHE A 134 1.01 -4.76 4.35
N VAL A 135 1.38 -3.50 4.49
CA VAL A 135 0.42 -2.40 4.65
C VAL A 135 0.05 -1.86 3.27
N ASN A 136 -1.14 -2.25 2.82
CA ASN A 136 -1.67 -1.88 1.52
C ASN A 136 -2.55 -0.63 1.63
N GLN A 137 -2.40 0.30 0.69
CA GLN A 137 -3.22 1.50 0.56
C GLN A 137 -4.72 1.21 0.39
N ALA A 138 -5.04 0.22 -0.43
CA ALA A 138 -6.39 -0.18 -0.80
C ALA A 138 -6.31 -1.55 -1.48
N ASP A 139 -7.44 -2.26 -1.52
CA ASP A 139 -7.51 -3.54 -2.22
C ASP A 139 -7.01 -3.43 -3.68
N SER A 140 -6.06 -4.29 -4.06
CA SER A 140 -5.36 -4.18 -5.35
C SER A 140 -6.28 -4.43 -6.54
N GLU A 141 -7.28 -5.29 -6.38
CA GLU A 141 -8.29 -5.53 -7.41
C GLU A 141 -9.18 -4.30 -7.57
N ALA A 142 -9.65 -3.71 -6.47
CA ALA A 142 -10.43 -2.48 -6.47
C ALA A 142 -9.68 -1.31 -7.12
N ILE A 143 -8.38 -1.15 -6.87
CA ILE A 143 -7.55 -0.14 -7.56
C ILE A 143 -7.56 -0.39 -9.07
N GLY A 144 -7.14 -1.58 -9.51
CA GLY A 144 -7.00 -1.86 -10.95
C GLY A 144 -8.32 -1.77 -11.71
N ARG A 145 -9.40 -2.34 -11.16
CA ARG A 145 -10.73 -2.24 -11.77
C ARG A 145 -11.26 -0.80 -11.77
N GLY A 146 -11.08 -0.09 -10.66
CA GLY A 146 -11.52 1.30 -10.49
C GLY A 146 -10.93 2.24 -11.54
N GLN A 147 -9.69 2.01 -11.97
CA GLN A 147 -9.04 2.81 -13.01
C GLN A 147 -9.69 2.65 -14.39
N ILE A 148 -10.10 1.43 -14.77
CA ILE A 148 -10.83 1.20 -16.03
C ILE A 148 -12.26 1.73 -15.95
N GLN A 149 -12.93 1.56 -14.81
CA GLN A 149 -14.26 2.10 -14.58
C GLN A 149 -14.27 3.64 -14.69
N LEU A 150 -13.30 4.29 -14.06
CA LEU A 150 -13.14 5.74 -14.14
C LEU A 150 -12.80 6.19 -15.57
N LEU A 151 -11.84 5.53 -16.23
CA LEU A 151 -11.51 5.82 -17.62
C LEU A 151 -12.74 5.72 -18.52
N SER A 152 -13.47 4.60 -18.46
CA SER A 152 -14.67 4.33 -19.28
C SER A 152 -15.69 5.47 -19.15
N LYS A 153 -15.98 5.88 -17.90
CA LYS A 153 -16.87 7.02 -17.63
C LYS A 153 -16.37 8.32 -18.26
N LEU A 154 -15.07 8.58 -18.21
CA LEU A 154 -14.46 9.82 -18.69
C LEU A 154 -14.36 9.90 -20.23
N ILE A 155 -14.19 8.76 -20.91
CA ILE A 155 -14.09 8.69 -22.38
C ILE A 155 -15.44 8.38 -23.06
N GLY A 156 -16.50 8.11 -22.30
CA GLY A 156 -17.82 7.80 -22.84
C GLY A 156 -17.99 6.35 -23.31
N GLY A 157 -17.19 5.42 -22.77
CA GLY A 157 -17.32 3.98 -23.01
C GLY A 157 -16.66 3.45 -24.27
N GLU A 158 -15.97 4.27 -25.06
CA GLU A 158 -15.28 3.81 -26.27
C GLU A 158 -13.99 4.60 -26.56
N GLY A 159 -13.02 3.91 -27.18
CA GLY A 159 -11.78 4.52 -27.65
C GLY A 159 -10.51 3.77 -27.29
N GLU A 160 -9.41 4.23 -27.88
CA GLU A 160 -8.07 3.74 -27.57
C GLU A 160 -7.52 4.45 -26.35
N PHE A 161 -6.86 3.72 -25.46
CA PHE A 161 -6.16 4.31 -24.33
C PHE A 161 -4.79 3.67 -24.12
N ALA A 162 -3.91 4.40 -23.45
CA ALA A 162 -2.58 3.93 -23.07
C ALA A 162 -2.42 3.96 -21.55
N ILE A 163 -1.54 3.11 -21.04
CA ILE A 163 -1.09 3.15 -19.66
C ILE A 163 0.30 3.78 -19.63
N LEU A 164 0.49 4.79 -18.77
CA LEU A 164 1.80 5.37 -18.47
C LEU A 164 2.21 4.94 -17.05
N SER A 165 2.97 3.86 -16.96
CA SER A 165 3.40 3.25 -15.70
C SER A 165 4.70 3.89 -15.18
N ALA A 166 5.12 3.44 -13.99
CA ALA A 166 6.41 3.74 -13.36
C ALA A 166 7.55 2.93 -14.03
N THR A 167 8.32 2.16 -13.26
CA THR A 167 9.31 1.22 -13.81
C THR A 167 8.65 -0.08 -14.25
N PRO A 168 9.24 -0.84 -15.19
CA PRO A 168 8.73 -2.15 -15.59
C PRO A 168 8.70 -3.20 -14.47
N ASN A 169 9.45 -3.00 -13.39
CA ASN A 169 9.60 -3.97 -12.31
C ASN A 169 8.75 -3.63 -11.07
N ALA A 170 8.12 -2.44 -11.04
CA ALA A 170 7.39 -1.98 -9.87
C ALA A 170 6.20 -2.89 -9.54
N THR A 171 6.23 -3.52 -8.35
CA THR A 171 5.29 -4.58 -7.96
C THR A 171 3.84 -4.10 -7.96
N ASN A 172 3.57 -2.95 -7.33
CA ASN A 172 2.22 -2.42 -7.20
C ASN A 172 1.61 -2.01 -8.54
N GLN A 173 2.33 -1.21 -9.35
CA GLN A 173 1.85 -0.85 -10.69
C GLN A 173 1.57 -2.09 -11.56
N ASN A 174 2.46 -3.08 -11.56
CA ASN A 174 2.25 -4.30 -12.35
C ASN A 174 1.03 -5.10 -11.85
N THR A 175 0.80 -5.13 -10.55
CA THR A 175 -0.39 -5.76 -9.95
C THR A 175 -1.68 -5.04 -10.37
N TRP A 176 -1.70 -3.70 -10.32
CA TRP A 176 -2.88 -2.94 -10.72
C TRP A 176 -3.15 -3.03 -12.21
N ILE A 177 -2.10 -2.99 -13.05
CA ILE A 177 -2.22 -3.14 -14.51
C ILE A 177 -2.79 -4.51 -14.88
N LYS A 178 -2.38 -5.58 -14.18
CA LYS A 178 -2.98 -6.90 -14.36
C LYS A 178 -4.50 -6.85 -14.09
N TRP A 179 -4.93 -6.23 -13.00
CA TRP A 179 -6.34 -6.08 -12.70
C TRP A 179 -7.10 -5.15 -13.66
N MET A 180 -6.44 -4.12 -14.20
CA MET A 180 -6.99 -3.32 -15.31
C MET A 180 -7.24 -4.19 -16.55
N GLN A 181 -6.27 -5.04 -16.91
CA GLN A 181 -6.41 -5.97 -18.03
C GLN A 181 -7.51 -7.01 -17.79
N GLU A 182 -7.67 -7.51 -16.56
CA GLU A 182 -8.79 -8.37 -16.20
C GLU A 182 -10.15 -7.66 -16.25
N GLU A 183 -10.23 -6.40 -15.83
CA GLU A 183 -11.46 -5.59 -15.93
C GLU A 183 -11.89 -5.40 -17.38
N LEU A 184 -10.94 -5.09 -18.27
CA LEU A 184 -11.19 -4.89 -19.70
C LEU A 184 -11.78 -6.11 -20.43
N LYS A 185 -11.68 -7.32 -19.87
CA LYS A 185 -12.29 -8.53 -20.47
C LYS A 185 -13.81 -8.54 -20.37
N LYS A 186 -14.41 -7.65 -19.56
CA LYS A 186 -15.88 -7.59 -19.44
C LYS A 186 -16.52 -7.07 -20.73
N PRO A 187 -17.69 -7.61 -21.14
CA PRO A 187 -18.36 -7.23 -22.39
C PRO A 187 -18.67 -5.72 -22.52
N GLU A 188 -18.94 -5.05 -21.41
CA GLU A 188 -19.22 -3.60 -21.34
C GLU A 188 -18.05 -2.72 -21.79
N TYR A 189 -16.81 -3.24 -21.80
CA TYR A 189 -15.62 -2.53 -22.26
C TYR A 189 -15.13 -3.00 -23.64
N SER A 190 -15.94 -3.74 -24.39
CA SER A 190 -15.59 -4.27 -25.72
C SER A 190 -15.15 -3.19 -26.75
N LYS A 191 -15.51 -1.92 -26.52
CA LYS A 191 -15.10 -0.78 -27.34
C LYS A 191 -13.91 0.03 -26.79
N ILE A 192 -13.37 -0.37 -25.64
CA ILE A 192 -12.20 0.26 -25.02
C ILE A 192 -10.98 -0.62 -25.30
N LYS A 193 -9.95 -0.02 -25.89
CA LYS A 193 -8.76 -0.77 -26.34
C LYS A 193 -7.49 -0.21 -25.72
N LEU A 194 -6.79 -1.03 -24.95
CA LEU A 194 -5.43 -0.73 -24.50
C LEU A 194 -4.46 -0.87 -25.69
N VAL A 195 -3.84 0.22 -26.12
CA VAL A 195 -2.91 0.22 -27.27
C VAL A 195 -1.45 0.15 -26.88
N LYS A 196 -1.09 0.61 -25.68
CA LYS A 196 0.30 0.64 -25.20
C LYS A 196 0.37 0.70 -23.67
N ILE A 197 1.37 0.02 -23.11
CA ILE A 197 1.92 0.30 -21.79
C ILE A 197 3.29 0.95 -22.01
N ALA A 198 3.45 2.19 -21.55
CA ALA A 198 4.69 2.97 -21.55
C ALA A 198 5.21 3.13 -20.12
N TYR A 199 6.49 3.47 -19.97
CA TYR A 199 7.19 3.46 -18.67
C TYR A 199 7.96 4.75 -18.43
N GLY A 200 7.40 5.60 -17.57
CA GLY A 200 8.00 6.86 -17.14
C GLY A 200 9.06 6.71 -16.04
N ASN A 201 9.24 5.50 -15.48
CA ASN A 201 10.22 5.19 -14.43
C ASN A 201 10.09 5.99 -13.12
N ASP A 202 8.91 6.55 -12.82
CA ASP A 202 8.74 7.56 -11.76
C ASP A 202 9.69 8.75 -11.92
N ASP A 203 10.07 9.06 -13.16
CA ASP A 203 10.83 10.25 -13.53
C ASP A 203 9.94 11.22 -14.31
N ASP A 204 9.91 12.47 -13.87
CA ASP A 204 8.99 13.49 -14.39
C ASP A 204 9.26 13.81 -15.87
N GLN A 205 10.52 14.01 -16.25
CA GLN A 205 10.88 14.37 -17.61
C GLN A 205 10.67 13.20 -18.57
N LYS A 206 11.04 11.99 -18.16
CA LYS A 206 10.80 10.78 -18.95
C LYS A 206 9.30 10.55 -19.12
N SER A 207 8.50 10.67 -18.06
CA SER A 207 7.04 10.54 -18.14
C SER A 207 6.42 11.55 -19.10
N PHE A 208 6.94 12.78 -19.13
CA PHE A 208 6.52 13.82 -20.07
C PHE A 208 6.84 13.44 -21.53
N VAL A 209 8.06 12.96 -21.80
CA VAL A 209 8.49 12.49 -23.12
C VAL A 209 7.71 11.25 -23.59
N GLU A 210 7.45 10.30 -22.70
CA GLU A 210 6.62 9.13 -23.01
C GLU A 210 5.17 9.54 -23.35
N THR A 211 4.62 10.52 -22.64
CA THR A 211 3.29 11.08 -22.97
C THR A 211 3.28 11.69 -24.37
N GLN A 212 4.32 12.45 -24.72
CA GLN A 212 4.49 12.97 -26.09
C GLN A 212 4.55 11.86 -27.13
N GLY A 213 5.37 10.83 -26.89
CA GLY A 213 5.51 9.68 -27.77
C GLY A 213 4.20 8.92 -27.96
N LEU A 214 3.41 8.75 -26.90
CA LEU A 214 2.08 8.14 -26.95
C LEU A 214 1.14 8.90 -27.89
N LEU A 215 1.10 10.23 -27.82
CA LEU A 215 0.25 11.02 -28.72
C LEU A 215 0.70 10.97 -30.18
N GLN A 216 2.01 10.90 -30.42
CA GLN A 216 2.57 10.80 -31.78
C GLN A 216 2.28 9.43 -32.41
N ALA A 217 2.45 8.36 -31.64
CA ALA A 217 2.27 7.00 -32.13
C ALA A 217 0.78 6.61 -32.28
N TYR A 218 -0.11 7.21 -31.47
CA TYR A 218 -1.53 6.88 -31.42
C TYR A 218 -2.39 8.13 -31.60
N PRO A 219 -2.59 8.63 -32.83
CA PRO A 219 -3.34 9.87 -33.08
C PRO A 219 -4.83 9.79 -32.69
N ASN A 220 -5.38 8.58 -32.52
CA ASN A 220 -6.75 8.33 -32.11
C ASN A 220 -6.92 8.11 -30.60
N LEU A 221 -5.86 8.29 -29.81
CA LEU A 221 -5.88 8.08 -28.36
C LEU A 221 -6.97 8.94 -27.72
N LYS A 222 -7.81 8.32 -26.89
CA LYS A 222 -8.87 8.97 -26.10
C LYS A 222 -8.50 9.13 -24.64
N GLY A 223 -7.61 8.30 -24.12
CA GLY A 223 -7.23 8.38 -22.72
C GLY A 223 -5.81 7.91 -22.41
N ILE A 224 -5.27 8.43 -21.31
CA ILE A 224 -4.06 7.95 -20.65
C ILE A 224 -4.44 7.64 -19.20
N VAL A 225 -4.18 6.41 -18.77
CA VAL A 225 -4.25 5.98 -17.37
C VAL A 225 -2.83 5.93 -16.82
N ALA A 226 -2.51 6.81 -15.88
CA ALA A 226 -1.19 6.87 -15.26
C ALA A 226 -1.27 6.40 -13.80
N PRO A 227 -1.05 5.10 -13.49
CA PRO A 227 -1.12 4.57 -12.12
C PRO A 227 0.13 4.91 -11.29
N THR A 228 0.61 6.15 -11.38
CA THR A 228 1.78 6.71 -10.68
C THR A 228 1.58 8.21 -10.49
N SER A 229 1.92 8.71 -9.30
CA SER A 229 1.84 10.13 -8.96
C SER A 229 2.71 11.01 -9.85
N VAL A 230 3.91 10.54 -10.20
CA VAL A 230 4.82 11.26 -11.11
C VAL A 230 4.29 11.21 -12.54
N GLY A 231 3.87 10.04 -13.01
CA GLY A 231 3.38 9.87 -14.37
C GLY A 231 2.13 10.68 -14.68
N ILE A 232 1.15 10.72 -13.76
CA ILE A 232 -0.10 11.48 -13.98
C ILE A 232 0.16 12.99 -14.01
N ALA A 233 1.03 13.50 -13.14
CA ALA A 233 1.37 14.93 -13.10
C ALA A 233 2.10 15.36 -14.39
N ALA A 234 3.06 14.55 -14.85
CA ALA A 234 3.79 14.80 -16.09
C ALA A 234 2.87 14.71 -17.32
N ALA A 235 1.99 13.71 -17.38
CA ALA A 235 1.01 13.57 -18.45
C ALA A 235 0.02 14.75 -18.47
N ALA A 236 -0.48 15.16 -17.31
CA ALA A 236 -1.35 16.34 -17.21
C ALA A 236 -0.64 17.63 -17.62
N ARG A 237 0.64 17.80 -17.24
CA ARG A 237 1.47 18.95 -17.68
C ARG A 237 1.62 18.99 -19.20
N TYR A 238 1.95 17.86 -19.82
CA TYR A 238 2.08 17.79 -21.28
C TYR A 238 0.73 18.06 -21.97
N ILE A 239 -0.35 17.38 -21.54
CA ILE A 239 -1.68 17.56 -22.13
C ILE A 239 -2.16 19.00 -21.98
N SER A 240 -1.99 19.61 -20.81
CA SER A 240 -2.44 20.99 -20.53
C SER A 240 -1.83 22.04 -21.45
N SER A 241 -0.65 21.77 -22.03
CA SER A 241 0.08 22.70 -22.91
C SER A 241 0.01 22.29 -24.39
N SER A 242 -0.66 21.18 -24.72
CA SER A 242 -0.72 20.63 -26.07
C SER A 242 -2.09 20.83 -26.74
N PRO A 243 -2.17 20.69 -28.07
CA PRO A 243 -3.46 20.65 -28.79
C PRO A 243 -4.38 19.49 -28.42
N ALA A 244 -3.92 18.55 -27.57
CA ALA A 244 -4.68 17.42 -27.06
C ALA A 244 -5.51 17.77 -25.81
N LYS A 245 -5.31 18.95 -25.19
CA LYS A 245 -6.15 19.41 -24.09
C LYS A 245 -7.63 19.35 -24.47
N GLY A 246 -8.43 18.72 -23.62
CA GLY A 246 -9.87 18.51 -23.84
C GLY A 246 -10.22 17.42 -24.87
N LYS A 247 -9.24 16.83 -25.56
CA LYS A 247 -9.43 15.74 -26.53
C LYS A 247 -8.98 14.38 -26.00
N VAL A 248 -7.90 14.36 -25.22
CA VAL A 248 -7.36 13.17 -24.57
C VAL A 248 -7.56 13.29 -23.07
N VAL A 249 -8.26 12.33 -22.49
CA VAL A 249 -8.46 12.23 -21.04
C VAL A 249 -7.15 11.82 -20.37
N VAL A 250 -6.81 12.46 -19.26
CA VAL A 250 -5.80 11.96 -18.32
C VAL A 250 -6.49 11.61 -17.02
N THR A 251 -6.30 10.38 -16.55
CA THR A 251 -6.70 9.90 -15.24
C THR A 251 -5.60 8.98 -14.69
N GLY A 252 -5.72 8.51 -13.45
CA GLY A 252 -4.62 7.79 -12.83
C GLY A 252 -4.65 7.86 -11.32
N LEU A 253 -3.45 7.73 -10.76
CA LEU A 253 -3.16 7.84 -9.34
C LEU A 253 -2.27 9.06 -9.08
N GLY A 254 -2.78 10.10 -8.41
CA GLY A 254 -2.05 11.36 -8.20
C GLY A 254 -2.36 12.03 -6.86
N THR A 255 -1.46 12.88 -6.37
CA THR A 255 -1.72 13.62 -5.13
C THR A 255 -2.64 14.82 -5.42
N PRO A 256 -3.62 15.11 -4.55
CA PRO A 256 -4.45 16.31 -4.64
C PRO A 256 -3.64 17.58 -4.86
N ASN A 257 -2.52 17.75 -4.15
CA ASN A 257 -1.70 18.94 -4.26
C ASN A 257 -1.08 19.13 -5.65
N GLN A 258 -0.51 18.08 -6.24
CA GLN A 258 0.06 18.16 -7.59
C GLN A 258 -1.01 18.32 -8.67
N MET A 259 -2.18 17.70 -8.46
CA MET A 259 -3.21 17.62 -9.49
C MET A 259 -4.19 18.80 -9.49
N ARG A 260 -4.26 19.58 -8.40
CA ARG A 260 -5.26 20.66 -8.22
C ARG A 260 -5.33 21.63 -9.39
N ALA A 261 -4.17 22.12 -9.86
CA ALA A 261 -4.14 23.07 -10.97
C ALA A 261 -4.72 22.46 -12.28
N PHE A 262 -4.46 21.18 -12.54
CA PHE A 262 -4.96 20.47 -13.72
C PHE A 262 -6.44 20.14 -13.62
N VAL A 263 -6.95 19.92 -12.41
CA VAL A 263 -8.40 19.81 -12.16
C VAL A 263 -9.08 21.14 -12.41
N LYS A 264 -8.59 22.22 -11.80
CA LYS A 264 -9.19 23.56 -11.92
C LYS A 264 -9.16 24.10 -13.35
N ASN A 265 -8.11 23.79 -14.12
CA ASN A 265 -7.98 24.25 -15.50
C ASN A 265 -8.63 23.32 -16.55
N GLY A 266 -9.33 22.27 -16.10
CA GLY A 266 -10.09 21.34 -16.93
C GLY A 266 -9.27 20.28 -17.68
N THR A 267 -7.96 20.18 -17.44
CA THR A 267 -7.10 19.16 -18.07
C THR A 267 -7.39 17.76 -17.53
N VAL A 268 -7.63 17.66 -16.22
CA VAL A 268 -7.97 16.40 -15.54
C VAL A 268 -9.36 16.54 -14.93
N LYS A 269 -10.29 15.67 -15.30
CA LYS A 269 -11.66 15.72 -14.77
C LYS A 269 -11.79 15.01 -13.43
N ALA A 270 -11.17 13.84 -13.32
CA ALA A 270 -11.13 13.05 -12.09
C ALA A 270 -9.95 12.09 -12.11
N PHE A 271 -9.40 11.80 -10.93
CA PHE A 271 -8.35 10.81 -10.68
C PHE A 271 -8.60 10.15 -9.31
N GLN A 272 -7.78 9.17 -8.91
CA GLN A 272 -7.94 8.49 -7.63
C GLN A 272 -6.64 8.51 -6.84
N LEU A 273 -6.72 8.33 -5.52
CA LEU A 273 -5.59 8.00 -4.63
C LEU A 273 -6.16 7.63 -3.25
N TRP A 274 -5.37 7.86 -2.22
CA TRP A 274 -5.58 7.68 -0.79
C TRP A 274 -4.63 8.68 -0.10
N ASP A 275 -4.71 8.80 1.22
CA ASP A 275 -3.80 9.65 2.00
C ASP A 275 -2.47 8.91 2.25
N PRO A 276 -1.34 9.31 1.63
CA PRO A 276 -0.06 8.63 1.79
C PRO A 276 0.46 8.77 3.23
N GLY A 277 0.19 9.90 3.88
CA GLY A 277 0.60 10.14 5.26
C GLY A 277 -0.08 9.17 6.22
N GLN A 278 -1.36 8.84 5.97
CA GLN A 278 -2.03 7.78 6.73
C GLN A 278 -1.48 6.38 6.43
N LEU A 279 -1.05 6.12 5.18
CA LEU A 279 -0.41 4.86 4.81
C LEU A 279 0.89 4.64 5.61
N GLY A 280 1.79 5.63 5.60
CA GLY A 280 3.04 5.55 6.37
C GLY A 280 2.81 5.52 7.88
N TYR A 281 1.84 6.30 8.38
CA TYR A 281 1.43 6.25 9.79
C TYR A 281 0.99 4.84 10.20
N LEU A 282 0.14 4.20 9.39
CA LEU A 282 -0.29 2.83 9.62
C LEU A 282 0.88 1.83 9.58
N ALA A 283 1.80 1.98 8.63
CA ALA A 283 2.98 1.14 8.50
C ALA A 283 3.90 1.22 9.73
N ALA A 284 4.10 2.42 10.28
CA ALA A 284 4.84 2.60 11.52
C ALA A 284 4.19 1.89 12.72
N PHE A 285 2.87 1.98 12.87
CA PHE A 285 2.14 1.26 13.93
C PHE A 285 2.23 -0.25 13.75
N ALA A 286 2.09 -0.76 12.52
CA ALA A 286 2.25 -2.19 12.24
C ALA A 286 3.67 -2.67 12.61
N ALA A 287 4.70 -1.92 12.21
CA ALA A 287 6.09 -2.21 12.52
C ALA A 287 6.37 -2.20 14.03
N ALA A 288 5.86 -1.21 14.75
CA ALA A 288 6.06 -1.09 16.19
C ALA A 288 5.37 -2.19 16.99
N ASN A 289 4.13 -2.56 16.62
CA ASN A 289 3.40 -3.68 17.23
C ASN A 289 4.14 -5.00 17.00
N LEU A 290 4.57 -5.24 15.76
CA LEU A 290 5.33 -6.43 15.39
C LEU A 290 6.69 -6.52 16.11
N ALA A 291 7.40 -5.39 16.25
CA ALA A 291 8.69 -5.32 16.96
C ALA A 291 8.54 -5.46 18.48
N SER A 292 7.41 -5.03 19.01
CA SER A 292 7.07 -5.18 20.43
C SER A 292 6.59 -6.59 20.77
N GLY A 293 6.12 -7.35 19.78
CA GLY A 293 5.55 -8.69 19.95
C GLY A 293 4.09 -8.65 20.41
N THR A 294 3.41 -7.52 20.23
CA THR A 294 1.97 -7.37 20.53
C THR A 294 1.11 -8.04 19.46
N ILE A 295 1.65 -8.20 18.25
CA ILE A 295 1.11 -9.02 17.16
C ILE A 295 2.20 -9.92 16.59
N THR A 296 1.79 -10.99 15.93
CA THR A 296 2.68 -11.93 15.23
C THR A 296 2.80 -11.65 13.73
N GLY A 297 1.85 -10.88 13.16
CA GLY A 297 1.71 -10.63 11.73
C GLY A 297 0.89 -11.71 11.01
N LYS A 298 0.18 -12.58 11.75
CA LYS A 298 -0.67 -13.63 11.19
C LYS A 298 -2.09 -13.11 10.99
N GLU A 299 -2.80 -13.71 10.04
CA GLU A 299 -4.22 -13.45 9.82
C GLU A 299 -5.02 -13.58 11.12
N GLY A 300 -5.87 -12.58 11.39
CA GLY A 300 -6.67 -12.46 12.60
C GLY A 300 -6.02 -11.62 13.71
N ASP A 301 -4.72 -11.37 13.66
CA ASP A 301 -4.08 -10.41 14.58
C ASP A 301 -4.74 -9.03 14.45
N SER A 302 -4.89 -8.31 15.56
CA SER A 302 -5.43 -6.96 15.56
C SER A 302 -4.60 -6.04 16.44
N PHE A 303 -4.50 -4.78 16.05
CA PHE A 303 -3.77 -3.75 16.79
C PHE A 303 -4.46 -2.38 16.67
N GLU A 304 -4.24 -1.52 17.66
CA GLU A 304 -4.65 -0.11 17.58
C GLU A 304 -3.59 0.68 16.81
N ALA A 305 -4.03 1.42 15.78
CA ALA A 305 -3.18 2.27 14.94
C ALA A 305 -3.43 3.75 15.24
N GLY A 306 -3.32 4.15 16.52
CA GLY A 306 -3.48 5.54 16.96
C GLY A 306 -4.77 6.18 16.45
N LYS A 307 -4.66 7.33 15.77
CA LYS A 307 -5.81 8.05 15.20
C LYS A 307 -6.59 7.28 14.11
N LEU A 308 -6.00 6.24 13.53
CA LEU A 308 -6.67 5.39 12.54
C LEU A 308 -7.55 4.32 13.21
N GLY A 309 -7.43 4.14 14.52
CA GLY A 309 -8.17 3.14 15.31
C GLY A 309 -7.73 1.71 15.02
N LYS A 310 -8.58 0.75 15.40
CA LYS A 310 -8.29 -0.67 15.27
C LYS A 310 -8.07 -1.10 13.81
N ARG A 311 -7.07 -1.95 13.61
CA ARG A 311 -6.76 -2.62 12.34
C ARG A 311 -6.59 -4.11 12.56
N THR A 312 -6.89 -4.88 11.52
CA THR A 312 -6.80 -6.35 11.53
C THR A 312 -5.89 -6.79 10.39
N VAL A 313 -5.02 -7.75 10.70
CA VAL A 313 -4.20 -8.44 9.72
C VAL A 313 -5.07 -9.45 8.99
N GLY A 314 -5.23 -9.25 7.68
CA GLY A 314 -5.94 -10.13 6.78
C GLY A 314 -5.07 -11.27 6.24
N LYS A 315 -5.54 -11.86 5.15
CA LYS A 315 -4.87 -12.97 4.46
C LYS A 315 -3.46 -12.57 4.06
N SER A 316 -2.55 -13.54 4.14
CA SER A 316 -1.15 -13.35 3.75
C SER A 316 -0.46 -12.16 4.44
N GLY A 317 -0.90 -11.75 5.64
CA GLY A 317 -0.28 -10.65 6.39
C GLY A 317 -0.66 -9.25 5.90
N GLU A 318 -1.72 -9.10 5.10
CA GLU A 318 -2.12 -7.80 4.54
C GLU A 318 -2.94 -6.96 5.52
N VAL A 319 -2.63 -5.68 5.65
CA VAL A 319 -3.42 -4.69 6.40
C VAL A 319 -3.82 -3.58 5.44
N ILE A 320 -5.11 -3.40 5.19
CA ILE A 320 -5.64 -2.41 4.25
C ILE A 320 -5.93 -1.09 4.98
N LEU A 321 -5.44 0.02 4.44
CA LEU A 321 -5.71 1.36 4.95
C LEU A 321 -7.18 1.75 4.77
N GLY A 322 -7.71 1.62 3.55
CA GLY A 322 -9.09 1.94 3.23
C GLY A 322 -9.40 1.87 1.73
N PRO A 323 -10.61 2.29 1.29
CA PRO A 323 -10.93 2.40 -0.13
C PRO A 323 -10.20 3.60 -0.77
N PRO A 324 -9.95 3.55 -2.10
CA PRO A 324 -9.43 4.71 -2.80
C PRO A 324 -10.48 5.84 -2.83
N THR A 325 -10.01 7.08 -2.76
CA THR A 325 -10.81 8.29 -2.95
C THR A 325 -10.72 8.74 -4.39
N THR A 326 -11.86 9.03 -5.01
CA THR A 326 -11.91 9.74 -6.30
C THR A 326 -11.88 11.24 -6.05
N PHE A 327 -10.93 11.93 -6.66
CA PHE A 327 -10.75 13.37 -6.58
C PHE A 327 -11.24 14.04 -7.86
N ASP A 328 -12.02 15.10 -7.70
CA ASP A 328 -12.54 15.93 -8.78
C ASP A 328 -12.71 17.38 -8.33
N ALA A 329 -13.27 18.24 -9.19
CA ALA A 329 -13.43 19.65 -8.88
C ALA A 329 -14.29 19.95 -7.63
N ALA A 330 -15.13 19.01 -7.19
CA ALA A 330 -16.02 19.19 -6.04
C ALA A 330 -15.33 18.94 -4.70
N ASN A 331 -14.27 18.13 -4.67
CA ASN A 331 -13.62 17.76 -3.40
C ASN A 331 -12.10 18.04 -3.34
N ILE A 332 -11.45 18.41 -4.45
CA ILE A 332 -9.98 18.57 -4.51
C ILE A 332 -9.38 19.56 -3.51
N ASP A 333 -10.15 20.55 -3.07
CA ASP A 333 -9.70 21.57 -2.11
C ASP A 333 -9.85 21.12 -0.64
N ASN A 334 -10.48 19.98 -0.39
CA ASN A 334 -10.65 19.42 0.95
C ASN A 334 -9.43 18.60 1.42
N PHE A 335 -8.45 18.41 0.54
CA PHE A 335 -7.27 17.57 0.78
C PHE A 335 -6.00 18.38 0.60
N ASN A 336 -5.03 18.15 1.48
CA ASN A 336 -3.74 18.83 1.47
C ASN A 336 -2.59 17.83 1.64
N PHE A 337 -2.44 16.98 0.64
CA PHE A 337 -1.29 16.10 0.44
C PHE A 337 -1.00 16.01 -1.05
#